data_AF-A0A7D9D2X4-F1
#
_entry.id   AF-A0A7D9D2X4-F1
#
_cell.length_a   1.000
_cell.length_b   1.000
_cell.length_c   1.000
_cell.angle_alpha   90.00
_cell.angle_beta   90.00
_cell.angle_gamma   90.00
#
_symmetry.space_group_name_H-M   'P 1'
#
loop_
_entity.id
_entity.type
_entity.pdbx_description
1 polymer ?
#
loop_
_entity_poly.entity_id
_entity_poly.type
_entity_poly.pdbx_seq_one_letter_code
_entity_poly.pdbx_strand_id
1 'polypeptide(L)'
;YRTRSNPRGVYLCINNVEFMNDLRKGAEVDEENMKILFREMGFHTSVYRNQSKMDMERVIKDFGDEKKTDILVVSIMSHGEEGLTKSVVLTQDFKQINVSWILEQFNNRNCPAFQNKPKIFIFQICRGD
;
A
#
# COMPACT_ATOMS: atom_id res chain seq x y z
N TYR A 1 10.86 17.67 6.82
CA TYR A 1 11.45 16.32 6.71
C TYR A 1 12.62 16.34 5.73
N ARG A 2 13.66 15.53 5.95
CA ARG A 2 14.76 15.33 4.97
C ARG A 2 14.22 14.54 3.77
N THR A 3 14.65 14.86 2.55
CA THR A 3 14.19 14.22 1.30
C THR A 3 15.31 14.10 0.25
N ARG A 4 16.54 13.84 0.71
CA ARG A 4 17.79 13.93 -0.09
C ARG A 4 18.47 12.59 -0.36
N SER A 5 17.94 11.48 0.17
CA SER A 5 18.40 10.12 -0.13
C SER A 5 18.29 9.81 -1.64
N ASN A 6 19.06 8.82 -2.09
CA ASN A 6 18.97 8.26 -3.43
C ASN A 6 18.95 6.73 -3.31
N PRO A 7 17.81 6.05 -3.52
CA PRO A 7 16.51 6.61 -3.92
C PRO A 7 15.90 7.52 -2.83
N ARG A 8 15.09 8.50 -3.23
CA ARG A 8 14.47 9.52 -2.34
C ARG A 8 13.54 8.89 -1.30
N GLY A 9 12.93 7.79 -1.69
CA GLY A 9 11.95 7.06 -0.92
C GLY A 9 11.67 5.73 -1.58
N VAL A 10 10.76 4.99 -0.96
CA VAL A 10 10.25 3.73 -1.48
C VAL A 10 8.75 3.80 -1.58
N TYR A 11 8.23 3.16 -2.62
CA TYR A 11 6.82 3.10 -2.92
C TYR A 11 6.37 1.64 -2.95
N LEU A 12 5.45 1.27 -2.06
CA LEU A 12 4.74 0.00 -2.10
C LEU A 12 3.39 0.22 -2.77
N CYS A 13 3.08 -0.58 -3.77
CA CYS A 13 1.77 -0.64 -4.39
C CYS A 13 1.23 -2.06 -4.26
N ILE A 14 0.06 -2.21 -3.63
CA ILE A 14 -0.70 -3.46 -3.61
C ILE A 14 -1.98 -3.22 -4.39
N ASN A 15 -2.16 -3.97 -5.49
CA ASN A 15 -3.28 -3.80 -6.40
C ASN A 15 -4.02 -5.12 -6.63
N ASN A 16 -5.18 -5.29 -6.01
CA ASN A 16 -6.02 -6.46 -6.28
C ASN A 16 -6.97 -6.10 -7.41
N VAL A 17 -6.83 -6.76 -8.56
CA VAL A 17 -7.53 -6.46 -9.80
C VAL A 17 -8.55 -7.56 -10.11
N GLU A 18 -8.14 -8.82 -9.96
CA GLU A 18 -8.92 -10.00 -10.32
C GLU A 18 -9.48 -10.69 -9.08
N PHE A 19 -10.82 -10.75 -9.01
CA PHE A 19 -11.57 -11.47 -7.99
C PHE A 19 -12.39 -12.57 -8.67
N MET A 20 -12.83 -13.58 -7.91
CA MET A 20 -13.56 -14.73 -8.48
C MET A 20 -14.78 -14.33 -9.33
N ASN A 21 -15.50 -13.27 -8.93
CA ASN A 21 -16.74 -12.83 -9.58
C ASN A 21 -16.68 -11.38 -10.07
N ASP A 22 -15.51 -10.74 -10.01
CA ASP A 22 -15.37 -9.33 -10.39
C ASP A 22 -13.96 -9.04 -10.94
N LEU A 23 -13.88 -8.08 -11.85
CA LEU A 23 -12.64 -7.58 -12.41
C LEU A 23 -12.65 -6.06 -12.31
N ARG A 24 -11.71 -5.50 -11.55
CA ARG A 24 -11.51 -4.04 -11.40
C ARG A 24 -10.88 -3.45 -12.66
N LYS A 25 -11.66 -3.37 -13.74
CA LYS A 25 -11.24 -2.81 -15.03
C LYS A 25 -10.68 -1.40 -14.84
N GLY A 26 -9.49 -1.15 -15.40
CA GLY A 26 -8.78 0.13 -15.28
C GLY A 26 -7.83 0.21 -14.08
N ALA A 27 -7.92 -0.68 -13.09
CA ALA A 27 -7.00 -0.66 -11.94
C ALA A 27 -5.53 -0.87 -12.33
N GLU A 28 -5.25 -1.56 -13.44
CA GLU A 28 -3.89 -1.70 -13.98
C GLU A 28 -3.35 -0.39 -14.55
N VAL A 29 -4.22 0.45 -15.13
CA VAL A 29 -3.84 1.77 -15.67
C VAL A 29 -3.48 2.71 -14.53
N ASP A 30 -4.29 2.73 -13.47
CA ASP A 30 -4.00 3.49 -12.25
C ASP A 30 -2.66 3.06 -11.63
N GLU A 31 -2.41 1.76 -11.56
CA GLU A 31 -1.15 1.21 -11.05
C GLU A 31 0.06 1.66 -11.87
N GLU A 32 0.01 1.54 -13.20
CA GLU A 32 1.13 1.94 -14.05
C GLU A 32 1.38 3.46 -13.98
N ASN A 33 0.32 4.26 -13.94
CA ASN A 33 0.43 5.71 -13.75
C ASN A 33 1.12 6.06 -12.42
N MET A 34 0.72 5.41 -11.32
CA MET A 34 1.32 5.63 -10.00
C MET A 34 2.78 5.18 -9.96
N LYS A 35 3.09 4.05 -10.56
CA LYS A 35 4.47 3.53 -10.66
C LYS A 35 5.36 4.48 -11.47
N ILE A 36 4.89 4.99 -12.61
CA ILE A 36 5.62 5.98 -13.42
C ILE A 36 5.85 7.25 -12.59
N LEU A 37 4.80 7.80 -11.98
CA LEU A 37 4.87 9.01 -11.16
C LEU A 37 5.91 8.90 -10.05
N PHE A 38 5.86 7.84 -9.24
CA PHE A 38 6.80 7.69 -8.12
C PHE A 38 8.22 7.39 -8.59
N ARG A 39 8.39 6.67 -9.70
CA ARG A 39 9.72 6.48 -10.32
C ARG A 39 10.31 7.82 -10.77
N GLU A 40 9.53 8.67 -11.43
CA GLU A 40 9.95 10.02 -11.86
C GLU A 40 10.27 10.94 -10.67
N MET A 41 9.58 10.73 -9.54
CA MET A 41 9.91 11.40 -8.28
C MET A 41 11.15 10.86 -7.56
N GLY A 42 11.82 9.84 -8.13
CA GLY A 42 13.05 9.24 -7.60
C GLY A 42 12.83 8.17 -6.52
N PHE A 43 11.66 7.52 -6.50
CA PHE A 43 11.36 6.43 -5.58
C PHE A 43 11.72 5.07 -6.19
N HIS A 44 12.08 4.14 -5.33
CA HIS A 44 12.11 2.72 -5.70
C HIS A 44 10.71 2.12 -5.53
N THR A 45 10.14 1.58 -6.61
CA THR A 45 8.75 1.12 -6.66
C THR A 45 8.66 -0.41 -6.58
N SER A 46 7.82 -0.94 -5.70
CA SER A 46 7.50 -2.37 -5.61
C SER A 46 5.99 -2.56 -5.75
N VAL A 47 5.59 -3.45 -6.66
CA VAL A 47 4.18 -3.68 -7.01
C VAL A 47 3.82 -5.14 -6.74
N TYR A 48 2.70 -5.37 -6.07
CA TYR A 48 2.16 -6.70 -5.77
C TYR A 48 0.71 -6.75 -6.22
N ARG A 49 0.38 -7.71 -7.08
CA ARG A 49 -0.98 -7.86 -7.61
C ARG A 49 -1.71 -9.04 -6.99
N ASN A 50 -3.04 -8.94 -6.88
CA ASN A 50 -3.93 -10.06 -6.59
C ASN A 50 -3.48 -10.87 -5.36
N GLN A 51 -3.29 -10.20 -4.23
CA GLN A 51 -2.77 -10.82 -3.02
C GLN A 51 -3.90 -11.45 -2.20
N SER A 52 -3.71 -12.70 -1.78
CA SER A 52 -4.50 -13.29 -0.70
C SER A 52 -4.28 -12.52 0.60
N LYS A 53 -5.16 -12.67 1.60
CA LYS A 53 -4.93 -12.06 2.91
C LYS A 53 -3.58 -12.42 3.51
N MET A 54 -3.19 -13.69 3.43
CA MET A 54 -1.93 -14.16 4.02
C MET A 54 -0.72 -13.51 3.32
N ASP A 55 -0.76 -13.43 1.99
CA ASP A 55 0.33 -12.85 1.21
C ASP A 55 0.39 -11.33 1.39
N MET A 56 -0.77 -10.66 1.43
CA MET A 56 -0.84 -9.22 1.67
C MET A 56 -0.32 -8.85 3.06
N GLU A 57 -0.69 -9.61 4.10
CA GLU A 57 -0.17 -9.41 5.46
C GLU A 57 1.36 -9.63 5.52
N ARG A 58 1.88 -10.62 4.78
CA ARG A 58 3.32 -10.87 4.66
C ARG A 58 4.02 -9.70 3.99
N VAL A 59 3.55 -9.26 2.81
CA VAL A 59 4.11 -8.12 2.08
C VAL A 59 4.14 -6.86 2.96
N ILE A 60 3.06 -6.58 3.69
CA ILE A 60 2.98 -5.40 4.57
C ILE A 60 4.01 -5.45 5.70
N LYS A 61 4.16 -6.62 6.36
CA LYS A 61 5.13 -6.79 7.44
C LYS A 61 6.57 -6.68 6.91
N ASP A 62 6.86 -7.40 5.82
CA ASP A 62 8.22 -7.48 5.26
C ASP A 62 8.66 -6.15 4.63
N PHE A 63 7.74 -5.34 4.11
CA PHE A 63 8.09 -4.03 3.54
C PHE A 63 8.55 -3.01 4.58
N GLY A 64 8.21 -3.23 5.86
CA GLY A 64 8.63 -2.38 6.97
C GLY A 64 10.12 -2.50 7.29
N ASP A 65 10.78 -3.55 6.80
CA ASP A 65 12.17 -3.86 7.11
C ASP A 65 13.14 -3.34 6.03
N GLU A 66 14.24 -2.75 6.50
CA GLU A 66 15.45 -2.41 5.75
C GLU A 66 15.34 -1.50 4.52
N LYS A 67 15.05 -0.20 4.73
CA LYS A 67 15.23 0.80 3.66
C LYS A 67 15.89 2.08 4.16
N LYS A 68 17.15 2.32 3.75
CA LYS A 68 17.91 3.56 4.00
C LYS A 68 17.42 4.71 3.12
N THR A 69 16.12 4.98 3.12
CA THR A 69 15.48 6.05 2.35
C THR A 69 14.76 7.03 3.27
N ASP A 70 14.42 8.20 2.74
CA ASP A 70 13.83 9.27 3.56
C ASP A 70 12.30 9.23 3.61
N ILE A 71 11.63 8.66 2.60
CA ILE A 71 10.17 8.69 2.47
C ILE A 71 9.62 7.28 2.22
N LEU A 72 8.50 6.95 2.86
CA LEU A 72 7.70 5.77 2.56
C LEU A 72 6.35 6.21 1.98
N VAL A 73 5.95 5.60 0.86
CA VAL A 73 4.60 5.71 0.32
C VAL A 73 4.02 4.31 0.17
N VAL A 74 2.77 4.12 0.59
CA VAL A 74 2.03 2.87 0.46
C VAL A 74 0.70 3.16 -0.21
N SER A 75 0.47 2.59 -1.40
CA SER A 75 -0.83 2.57 -2.07
C SER A 75 -1.45 1.19 -1.96
N ILE A 76 -2.72 1.15 -1.58
CA ILE A 76 -3.53 -0.07 -1.57
C ILE A 76 -4.79 0.20 -2.39
N MET A 77 -4.93 -0.56 -3.46
CA MET A 77 -5.97 -0.40 -4.47
C MET A 77 -6.73 -1.73 -4.56
N SER A 78 -7.98 -1.73 -4.10
CA SER A 78 -8.80 -2.93 -4.03
C SER A 78 -10.28 -2.58 -3.89
N HIS A 79 -11.15 -3.58 -3.81
CA HIS A 79 -12.43 -3.37 -3.14
C HIS A 79 -12.22 -3.15 -1.64
N GLY A 80 -13.20 -2.56 -1.00
CA GLY A 80 -13.18 -2.30 0.42
C GLY A 80 -14.45 -1.58 0.83
N GLU A 81 -14.51 -1.24 2.10
CA GLU A 81 -15.59 -0.46 2.68
C GLU A 81 -14.96 0.62 3.55
N GLU A 82 -15.36 1.87 3.33
CA GLU A 82 -14.93 3.01 4.14
C GLU A 82 -16.08 3.42 5.06
N GLY A 83 -16.13 2.84 6.26
CA GLY A 83 -17.15 3.20 7.25
C GLY A 83 -16.69 4.29 8.22
N LEU A 84 -17.66 4.96 8.85
CA LEU A 84 -17.42 5.96 9.91
C LEU A 84 -16.61 5.42 11.11
N THR A 85 -16.78 4.13 11.42
CA THR A 85 -16.11 3.48 12.56
C THR A 85 -14.98 2.57 12.13
N LYS A 86 -14.98 2.08 10.89
CA LYS A 86 -14.03 1.08 10.41
C LYS A 86 -13.90 1.10 8.89
N SER A 87 -12.67 1.20 8.42
CA SER A 87 -12.34 1.00 7.01
C SER A 87 -11.63 -0.33 6.81
N VAL A 88 -12.03 -1.08 5.79
CA VAL A 88 -11.46 -2.39 5.46
C VAL A 88 -11.07 -2.46 3.99
N VAL A 89 -10.01 -3.21 3.72
CA VAL A 89 -9.57 -3.59 2.37
C VAL A 89 -9.95 -5.05 2.16
N LEU A 90 -10.59 -5.34 1.03
CA LEU A 90 -10.85 -6.71 0.59
C LEU A 90 -9.61 -7.26 -0.12
N THR A 91 -9.25 -8.50 0.19
CA THR A 91 -8.14 -9.23 -0.45
C THR A 91 -8.67 -10.13 -1.56
N GLN A 92 -7.78 -10.66 -2.42
CA GLN A 92 -8.19 -11.46 -3.57
C GLN A 92 -9.07 -12.67 -3.18
N ASP A 93 -8.80 -13.27 -2.01
CA ASP A 93 -9.55 -14.39 -1.44
C ASP A 93 -10.78 -13.95 -0.61
N PHE A 94 -11.31 -12.74 -0.88
CA PHE A 94 -12.50 -12.14 -0.25
C PHE A 94 -12.41 -11.99 1.28
N LYS A 95 -11.20 -12.03 1.84
CA LYS A 95 -11.00 -11.75 3.27
C LYS A 95 -10.72 -10.27 3.48
N GLN A 96 -11.05 -9.78 4.67
CA GLN A 96 -10.86 -8.38 5.02
C GLN A 96 -9.58 -8.17 5.85
N ILE A 97 -8.91 -7.05 5.60
CA ILE A 97 -7.85 -6.49 6.41
C ILE A 97 -8.26 -5.08 6.85
N ASN A 98 -8.14 -4.79 8.14
CA ASN A 98 -8.49 -3.47 8.67
C ASN A 98 -7.43 -2.44 8.25
N VAL A 99 -7.86 -1.27 7.77
CA VAL A 99 -6.95 -0.15 7.48
C VAL A 99 -6.13 0.23 8.71
N SER A 100 -6.74 0.21 9.90
CA SER A 100 -6.04 0.47 11.16
C SER A 100 -4.88 -0.51 11.42
N TRP A 101 -5.07 -1.80 11.11
CA TRP A 101 -4.03 -2.81 11.24
C TRP A 101 -2.86 -2.54 10.29
N ILE A 102 -3.16 -2.13 9.04
CA ILE A 102 -2.15 -1.77 8.04
C ILE A 102 -1.32 -0.59 8.55
N LEU A 103 -1.96 0.49 8.99
CA LEU A 103 -1.29 1.67 9.53
C LEU A 103 -0.44 1.33 10.77
N GLU A 104 -0.91 0.42 11.61
CA GLU A 104 -0.18 -0.06 12.78
C GLU A 104 1.14 -0.75 12.39
N GLN A 105 1.19 -1.49 11.28
CA GLN A 105 2.45 -2.15 10.84
C GLN A 105 3.53 -1.13 10.45
N PHE A 106 3.15 0.10 10.11
CA PHE A 106 4.08 1.16 9.73
C PHE A 106 4.30 2.22 10.82
N ASN A 107 3.82 2.00 12.04
CA ASN A 107 4.06 2.92 13.16
C ASN A 107 5.55 2.93 13.57
N ASN A 108 5.92 3.79 14.52
CA ASN A 108 7.33 3.94 14.94
C ASN A 108 7.91 2.69 15.64
N ARG A 109 7.06 1.80 16.17
CA ARG A 109 7.47 0.57 16.83
C ARG A 109 7.67 -0.57 15.83
N ASN A 110 6.73 -0.73 14.91
CA ASN A 110 6.68 -1.86 13.98
C ASN A 110 7.47 -1.61 12.69
N CYS A 111 7.75 -0.34 12.35
CA CYS A 111 8.60 0.03 11.21
C CYS A 111 9.69 1.04 11.64
N PRO A 112 10.70 0.61 12.42
CA PRO A 112 11.76 1.47 12.95
C PRO A 112 12.59 2.15 11.85
N ALA A 113 12.74 1.50 10.69
CA ALA A 113 13.46 2.05 9.53
C ALA A 113 12.90 3.42 9.06
N PHE A 114 11.62 3.66 9.31
CA PHE A 114 10.90 4.89 9.00
C PHE A 114 10.42 5.65 10.24
N GLN A 115 11.05 5.44 11.40
CA GLN A 115 10.79 6.25 12.59
C GLN A 115 11.14 7.73 12.32
N ASN A 116 10.25 8.64 12.69
CA ASN A 116 10.38 10.09 12.48
C ASN A 116 10.57 10.51 11.00
N LYS A 117 10.22 9.62 10.07
CA LYS A 117 10.21 9.88 8.63
C LYS A 117 8.77 9.96 8.11
N PRO A 118 8.51 10.72 7.03
CA PRO A 118 7.19 10.81 6.43
C PRO A 118 6.74 9.45 5.87
N LYS A 119 5.51 9.06 6.22
CA LYS A 119 4.83 7.85 5.79
C LYS A 119 3.48 8.25 5.19
N ILE A 120 3.31 8.04 3.90
CA ILE A 120 2.12 8.47 3.15
C ILE A 120 1.32 7.22 2.77
N PHE A 121 0.03 7.23 3.04
CA PHE A 121 -0.89 6.14 2.73
C PHE A 121 -1.97 6.61 1.77
N ILE A 122 -2.22 5.82 0.73
CA ILE A 122 -3.23 6.09 -0.29
C ILE A 122 -4.09 4.83 -0.39
N PHE A 123 -5.35 4.94 0.00
CA PHE A 123 -6.32 3.85 -0.11
C PHE A 123 -7.30 4.18 -1.24
N GLN A 124 -7.22 3.43 -2.35
CA GLN A 124 -8.21 3.45 -3.41
C GLN A 124 -9.14 2.26 -3.18
N ILE A 125 -10.12 2.45 -2.30
CA ILE A 125 -11.15 1.47 -1.96
C ILE A 125 -12.54 2.10 -2.15
N CYS A 126 -13.56 1.25 -2.35
CA CYS A 126 -14.95 1.70 -2.40
C CYS A 126 -15.33 2.33 -1.04
N ARG A 127 -16.22 3.33 -1.08
CA ARG A 127 -16.60 4.10 0.11
C ARG A 127 -17.72 3.46 0.95
N GLY A 128 -18.14 2.24 0.61
CA GLY A 128 -19.46 1.73 1.01
C GLY A 128 -20.58 2.43 0.24
N ASP A 129 -21.74 1.79 0.17
CA ASP A 129 -22.99 2.39 -0.32
C ASP A 129 -23.74 3.06 0.84
#